data_AF-A0A939X6H6-F1
#
_entry.id   AF-A0A939X6H6-F1
#
_cell.length_a   1.000
_cell.length_b   1.000
_cell.length_c   1.000
_cell.angle_alpha   90.00
_cell.angle_beta   90.00
_cell.angle_gamma   90.00
#
_symmetry.space_group_name_H-M   'P 1'
#
loop_
_entity.id
_entity.type
_entity.pdbx_description
1 polymer ?
#
loop_
_entity_poly.entity_id
_entity_poly.type
_entity_poly.pdbx_seq_one_letter_code
_entity_poly.pdbx_strand_id
1 'polypeptide(L)'
;MVFSENVTGTSLEVGKVENIQIENALMCSLGEKIDAEYSVNNSKELEIRFLIPTQTGCTYIVRGTVKDANNNSLTFASLFTGYNDKVPELILSEVQTKYSNPKAEFVEVYAKTGGNLSGVCIFSAKDGAKGRYTFPAVEVSAGEYIVVHFRNTEADIVNETGAELNLSGGAYSSSSRDLWLENTGARIGDKTDVILLEKTADGEVIDAVAFAESSLEDWPKEIYKETLERAVKAGLWPGSSIKDAAIGDKLSATRTISRQNNSVPADKDTWLVTGTNTASPGMPNSDKI
;
A
#
# COMPACT_ATOMS: atom_id res chain seq x y z
N MET A 1 13.67 -7.37 0.63
CA MET A 1 14.75 -6.60 1.28
C MET A 1 14.05 -5.69 2.26
N VAL A 2 14.15 -6.00 3.55
CA VAL A 2 13.38 -5.34 4.62
C VAL A 2 14.31 -4.36 5.34
N PHE A 3 13.86 -3.14 5.59
CA PHE A 3 14.54 -2.19 6.45
C PHE A 3 13.68 -1.95 7.69
N SER A 4 14.14 -2.39 8.85
CA SER A 4 13.60 -1.99 10.16
C SER A 4 14.69 -2.09 11.22
N GLU A 5 14.68 -1.17 12.18
CA GLU A 5 15.72 -1.08 13.20
C GLU A 5 15.62 -2.21 14.24
N ASN A 6 16.77 -2.70 14.69
CA ASN A 6 16.94 -3.58 15.87
C ASN A 6 16.05 -4.83 15.96
N VAL A 7 16.19 -5.75 15.00
CA VAL A 7 15.69 -7.14 15.13
C VAL A 7 16.80 -8.15 14.86
N THR A 8 17.01 -9.07 15.81
CA THR A 8 17.97 -10.18 15.70
C THR A 8 17.38 -11.38 14.93
N GLY A 9 17.80 -11.57 13.67
CA GLY A 9 17.42 -12.69 12.78
C GLY A 9 16.00 -12.56 12.18
N THR A 10 15.62 -13.21 11.05
CA THR A 10 16.30 -14.02 10.01
C THR A 10 15.28 -14.25 8.87
N SER A 11 15.59 -14.61 7.61
CA SER A 11 16.84 -14.93 6.89
C SER A 11 16.64 -14.75 5.35
N LEU A 12 17.72 -14.90 4.55
CA LEU A 12 17.65 -15.31 3.14
C LEU A 12 18.89 -16.17 2.81
N GLU A 13 18.74 -17.24 2.02
CA GLU A 13 19.88 -18.10 1.67
C GLU A 13 20.74 -17.53 0.55
N VAL A 14 22.05 -17.44 0.80
CA VAL A 14 23.10 -17.40 -0.23
C VAL A 14 24.14 -18.49 0.10
N GLY A 15 24.71 -19.07 -0.96
CA GLY A 15 25.61 -20.24 -0.91
C GLY A 15 26.86 -20.05 -0.05
N LYS A 16 27.46 -21.17 0.35
CA LYS A 16 28.63 -21.22 1.26
C LYS A 16 29.91 -20.83 0.52
N VAL A 17 30.42 -19.62 0.74
CA VAL A 17 31.74 -19.17 0.29
C VAL A 17 32.43 -18.41 1.43
N GLU A 18 33.70 -18.70 1.68
CA GLU A 18 34.51 -18.04 2.70
C GLU A 18 35.35 -16.92 2.05
N ASN A 19 35.36 -15.74 2.68
CA ASN A 19 36.05 -14.50 2.28
C ASN A 19 35.59 -13.88 0.96
N ILE A 20 34.70 -12.89 1.08
CA ILE A 20 34.24 -12.02 -0.02
C ILE A 20 35.07 -10.72 -0.04
N GLN A 21 35.70 -10.41 -1.17
CA GLN A 21 36.17 -9.05 -1.48
C GLN A 21 35.19 -8.34 -2.41
N ILE A 22 34.97 -7.03 -2.20
CA ILE A 22 33.97 -6.22 -2.91
C ILE A 22 34.62 -5.04 -3.60
N GLU A 23 34.41 -4.92 -4.91
CA GLU A 23 34.73 -3.74 -5.71
C GLU A 23 33.42 -3.06 -6.13
N ASN A 24 33.24 -1.79 -5.73
CA ASN A 24 31.95 -1.09 -5.78
C ASN A 24 31.82 -0.09 -6.94
N ALA A 25 30.61 -0.03 -7.51
CA ALA A 25 30.17 1.06 -8.38
C ALA A 25 28.66 1.30 -8.22
N LEU A 26 28.26 1.93 -7.12
CA LEU A 26 26.91 2.47 -6.95
C LEU A 26 26.59 3.46 -8.08
N MET A 27 25.41 3.32 -8.68
CA MET A 27 24.90 4.23 -9.71
C MET A 27 23.46 4.62 -9.37
N CYS A 28 23.16 5.92 -9.35
CA CYS A 28 21.79 6.39 -9.29
C CYS A 28 21.14 6.30 -10.68
N SER A 29 19.83 6.00 -10.75
CA SER A 29 19.03 6.18 -11.97
C SER A 29 18.72 7.66 -12.24
N LEU A 30 19.77 8.49 -12.28
CA LEU A 30 19.82 9.86 -12.81
C LEU A 30 21.27 10.31 -13.14
N GLY A 31 22.29 9.46 -12.96
CA GLY A 31 23.66 9.69 -13.43
C GLY A 31 24.71 9.92 -12.33
N GLU A 32 24.30 10.21 -11.11
CA GLU A 32 25.22 10.50 -9.99
C GLU A 32 25.61 9.24 -9.20
N LYS A 33 26.78 9.27 -8.57
CA LYS A 33 27.22 8.28 -7.59
C LYS A 33 26.88 8.79 -6.20
N ILE A 34 26.35 7.91 -5.35
CA ILE A 34 26.16 8.19 -3.92
C ILE A 34 27.29 7.50 -3.16
N ASP A 35 27.96 8.25 -2.30
CA ASP A 35 28.97 7.70 -1.40
C ASP A 35 28.31 6.81 -0.35
N ALA A 36 28.87 5.61 -0.18
CA ALA A 36 28.42 4.64 0.79
C ALA A 36 29.59 3.87 1.40
N GLU A 37 29.50 3.63 2.69
CA GLU A 37 30.32 2.67 3.40
C GLU A 37 29.67 1.28 3.32
N TYR A 38 30.47 0.23 3.52
CA TYR A 38 29.95 -1.12 3.65
C TYR A 38 30.68 -1.90 4.74
N SER A 39 29.97 -2.77 5.43
CA SER A 39 30.54 -3.75 6.37
C SER A 39 30.09 -5.16 5.98
N VAL A 40 31.02 -6.10 6.10
CA VAL A 40 30.74 -7.53 5.95
C VAL A 40 30.39 -8.05 7.35
N ASN A 41 29.10 -8.09 7.66
CA ASN A 41 28.62 -8.49 8.99
C ASN A 41 28.89 -9.99 9.26
N ASN A 42 28.88 -10.81 8.20
CA ASN A 42 29.35 -12.19 8.16
C ASN A 42 29.63 -12.60 6.70
N SER A 43 30.09 -13.82 6.44
CA SER A 43 30.44 -14.29 5.09
C SER A 43 29.30 -14.33 4.06
N LYS A 44 28.08 -13.97 4.45
CA LYS A 44 26.88 -13.95 3.59
C LYS A 44 26.12 -12.62 3.61
N GLU A 45 26.58 -11.63 4.38
CA GLU A 45 25.82 -10.42 4.66
C GLU A 45 26.68 -9.18 4.44
N LEU A 46 26.14 -8.28 3.61
CA LEU A 46 26.72 -6.98 3.30
C LEU A 46 25.75 -5.91 3.78
N GLU A 47 26.14 -5.19 4.84
CA GLU A 47 25.48 -3.95 5.20
C GLU A 47 26.06 -2.82 4.35
N ILE A 48 25.19 -1.97 3.81
CA ILE A 48 25.58 -0.79 3.03
C ILE A 48 24.95 0.43 3.69
N ARG A 49 25.80 1.38 4.10
CA ARG A 49 25.40 2.63 4.73
C ARG A 49 25.66 3.78 3.77
N PHE A 50 24.61 4.35 3.22
CA PHE A 50 24.70 5.58 2.43
C PHE A 50 25.12 6.75 3.34
N LEU A 51 26.12 7.52 2.91
CA LEU A 51 26.66 8.65 3.69
C LEU A 51 25.78 9.91 3.58
N ILE A 52 24.86 9.93 2.62
CA ILE A 52 23.82 10.94 2.46
C ILE A 52 22.45 10.24 2.39
N PRO A 53 21.37 10.89 2.86
CA PRO A 53 20.01 10.39 2.70
C PRO A 53 19.68 10.12 1.23
N THR A 54 18.94 9.04 0.98
CA THR A 54 18.38 8.78 -0.34
C THR A 54 17.13 9.63 -0.56
N GLN A 55 16.89 10.07 -1.79
CA GLN A 55 15.67 10.80 -2.13
C GLN A 55 14.49 9.83 -2.10
N THR A 56 13.49 10.14 -1.28
CA THR A 56 12.30 9.31 -1.08
C THR A 56 11.65 8.93 -2.40
N GLY A 57 11.43 7.63 -2.60
CA GLY A 57 10.75 7.11 -3.78
C GLY A 57 11.57 7.04 -5.07
N CYS A 58 12.76 7.63 -5.12
CA CYS A 58 13.66 7.46 -6.26
C CYS A 58 14.17 6.01 -6.33
N THR A 59 14.33 5.48 -7.55
CA THR A 59 14.92 4.16 -7.75
C THR A 59 16.44 4.27 -7.78
N TYR A 60 17.11 3.37 -7.05
CA TYR A 60 18.56 3.27 -6.97
C TYR A 60 19.02 1.87 -7.36
N ILE A 61 20.27 1.75 -7.84
CA ILE A 61 20.88 0.44 -8.11
C ILE A 61 22.19 0.27 -7.35
N VAL A 62 22.20 -0.66 -6.39
CA VAL A 62 23.44 -1.18 -5.81
C VAL A 62 24.09 -2.08 -6.85
N ARG A 63 25.38 -1.90 -7.11
CA ARG A 63 26.19 -2.82 -7.92
C ARG A 63 27.52 -3.07 -7.23
N GLY A 64 27.91 -4.33 -7.16
CA GLY A 64 29.20 -4.75 -6.63
C GLY A 64 29.64 -6.08 -7.25
N THR A 65 30.93 -6.37 -7.14
CA THR A 65 31.51 -7.65 -7.54
C THR A 65 32.05 -8.35 -6.31
N VAL A 66 31.55 -9.54 -5.99
CA VAL A 66 32.10 -10.41 -4.94
C VAL A 66 33.14 -11.35 -5.55
N LYS A 67 34.26 -11.57 -4.86
CA LYS A 67 35.30 -12.56 -5.23
C LYS A 67 35.43 -13.64 -4.16
N ASP A 68 35.68 -14.88 -4.57
CA ASP A 68 36.00 -15.99 -3.65
C ASP A 68 37.52 -16.18 -3.44
N ALA A 69 37.90 -17.05 -2.52
CA ALA A 69 39.30 -17.38 -2.23
C ALA A 69 40.06 -18.06 -3.40
N ASN A 70 39.36 -18.55 -4.42
CA ASN A 70 39.93 -19.09 -5.66
C ASN A 70 40.00 -18.04 -6.79
N ASN A 71 39.68 -16.77 -6.48
CA ASN A 71 39.60 -15.65 -7.41
C ASN A 71 38.51 -15.79 -8.49
N ASN A 72 37.48 -16.63 -8.26
CA ASN A 72 36.23 -16.57 -9.02
C ASN A 72 35.48 -15.29 -8.64
N SER A 73 34.80 -14.66 -9.60
CA SER A 73 34.05 -13.42 -9.37
C SER A 73 32.59 -13.53 -9.81
N LEU A 74 31.70 -12.94 -9.02
CA LEU A 74 30.28 -12.75 -9.35
C LEU A 74 29.95 -11.27 -9.23
N THR A 75 29.45 -10.66 -10.30
CA THR A 75 28.90 -9.31 -10.25
C THR A 75 27.40 -9.38 -10.00
N PHE A 76 26.91 -8.59 -9.05
CA PHE A 76 25.49 -8.47 -8.74
C PHE A 76 25.00 -7.05 -8.95
N ALA A 77 23.69 -6.93 -9.16
CA ALA A 77 22.99 -5.65 -9.13
C ALA A 77 21.64 -5.83 -8.43
N SER A 78 21.25 -4.86 -7.61
CA SER A 78 19.97 -4.89 -6.89
C SER A 78 19.31 -3.51 -6.93
N LEU A 79 18.05 -3.47 -7.32
CA LEU A 79 17.23 -2.25 -7.28
C LEU A 79 16.64 -2.07 -5.89
N PHE A 80 16.65 -0.84 -5.40
CA PHE A 80 15.93 -0.44 -4.19
C PHE A 80 15.31 0.94 -4.36
N THR A 81 14.33 1.26 -3.52
CA THR A 81 13.66 2.57 -3.49
C THR A 81 14.23 3.39 -2.36
N GLY A 82 14.45 4.69 -2.59
CA GLY A 82 14.90 5.63 -1.57
C GLY A 82 13.91 5.69 -0.40
N TYR A 83 14.45 5.69 0.80
CA TYR A 83 13.67 5.52 2.03
C TYR A 83 12.70 6.69 2.25
N ASN A 84 11.57 6.38 2.88
CA ASN A 84 10.57 7.36 3.28
C ASN A 84 10.54 7.45 4.81
N ASP A 85 11.14 8.50 5.36
CA ASP A 85 11.13 8.83 6.79
C ASP A 85 9.89 9.65 7.20
N LYS A 86 9.00 9.96 6.24
CA LYS A 86 7.82 10.84 6.39
C LYS A 86 6.55 10.18 5.85
N VAL A 87 6.36 8.89 6.13
CA VAL A 87 5.07 8.23 5.87
C VAL A 87 4.01 8.92 6.74
N PRO A 88 2.94 9.51 6.15
CA PRO A 88 1.90 10.17 6.92
C PRO A 88 1.06 9.18 7.73
N GLU A 89 0.46 9.65 8.82
CA GLU A 89 -0.68 8.97 9.44
C GLU A 89 -1.85 8.94 8.45
N LEU A 90 -2.19 7.74 7.99
CA LEU A 90 -3.24 7.48 6.99
C LEU A 90 -4.33 6.60 7.59
N ILE A 91 -5.58 6.81 7.16
CA ILE A 91 -6.71 5.91 7.48
C ILE A 91 -7.51 5.63 6.21
N LEU A 92 -8.13 4.45 6.13
CA LEU A 92 -9.13 4.11 5.13
C LEU A 92 -10.45 4.80 5.49
N SER A 93 -11.13 5.40 4.51
CA SER A 93 -12.35 6.20 4.72
C SER A 93 -13.57 5.67 3.96
N GLU A 94 -13.45 5.35 2.67
CA GLU A 94 -14.58 4.90 1.84
C GLU A 94 -14.16 3.86 0.79
N VAL A 95 -15.05 2.90 0.50
CA VAL A 95 -14.82 1.85 -0.51
C VAL A 95 -16.05 1.66 -1.39
N GLN A 96 -15.86 1.81 -2.71
CA GLN A 96 -16.83 1.43 -3.73
C GLN A 96 -16.47 0.05 -4.28
N THR A 97 -17.28 -0.97 -3.95
CA THR A 97 -16.95 -2.38 -4.26
C THR A 97 -17.50 -2.86 -5.60
N LYS A 98 -18.47 -2.16 -6.20
CA LYS A 98 -19.13 -2.58 -7.44
C LYS A 98 -19.07 -1.53 -8.54
N TYR A 99 -18.76 -1.98 -9.75
CA TYR A 99 -18.75 -1.18 -10.97
C TYR A 99 -20.14 -1.08 -11.62
N SER A 100 -20.48 0.10 -12.12
CA SER A 100 -21.51 0.29 -13.15
C SER A 100 -21.19 1.56 -13.94
N ASN A 101 -20.71 1.38 -15.18
CA ASN A 101 -20.20 2.44 -16.05
C ASN A 101 -21.04 3.73 -15.97
N PRO A 102 -20.45 4.89 -15.62
CA PRO A 102 -19.02 5.14 -15.46
C PRO A 102 -18.45 4.80 -14.07
N LYS A 103 -19.29 4.54 -13.06
CA LYS A 103 -18.87 4.38 -11.65
C LYS A 103 -17.95 3.18 -11.46
N ALA A 104 -16.70 3.44 -11.11
CA ALA A 104 -15.66 2.45 -10.91
C ALA A 104 -15.56 1.94 -9.46
N GLU A 105 -14.77 0.88 -9.25
CA GLU A 105 -14.30 0.54 -7.89
C GLU A 105 -13.27 1.58 -7.44
N PHE A 106 -13.38 2.05 -6.20
CA PHE A 106 -12.34 2.87 -5.57
C PHE A 106 -12.12 2.48 -4.10
N VAL A 107 -10.94 2.79 -3.60
CA VAL A 107 -10.60 2.81 -2.17
C VAL A 107 -10.07 4.20 -1.86
N GLU A 108 -10.66 4.85 -0.87
CA GLU A 108 -10.27 6.17 -0.42
C GLU A 108 -9.43 6.08 0.87
N VAL A 109 -8.39 6.92 0.93
CA VAL A 109 -7.51 7.11 2.06
C VAL A 109 -7.51 8.57 2.47
N TYR A 110 -7.61 8.84 3.77
CA TYR A 110 -7.51 10.18 4.36
C TYR A 110 -6.18 10.35 5.10
N ALA A 111 -5.45 11.42 4.78
CA ALA A 111 -4.18 11.79 5.42
C ALA A 111 -4.43 12.65 6.67
N LYS A 112 -4.27 12.07 7.86
CA LYS A 112 -4.37 12.81 9.14
C LYS A 112 -3.20 13.78 9.36
N THR A 113 -2.04 13.46 8.79
CA THR A 113 -0.83 14.30 8.81
C THR A 113 -0.27 14.40 7.39
N GLY A 114 0.57 15.42 7.12
CA GLY A 114 1.25 15.55 5.83
C GLY A 114 2.52 14.69 5.77
N GLY A 115 2.91 14.29 4.57
CA GLY A 115 4.07 13.42 4.34
C GLY A 115 4.12 12.88 2.91
N ASN A 116 4.99 11.91 2.65
CA ASN A 116 5.11 11.26 1.35
C ASN A 116 4.45 9.87 1.34
N LEU A 117 3.78 9.48 0.27
CA LEU A 117 3.10 8.17 0.15
C LEU A 117 4.03 7.01 -0.30
N SER A 118 5.28 7.28 -0.67
CA SER A 118 6.22 6.26 -1.15
C SER A 118 6.41 5.15 -0.12
N GLY A 119 6.34 3.90 -0.56
CA GLY A 119 6.47 2.75 0.33
C GLY A 119 5.20 2.37 1.09
N VAL A 120 4.07 3.01 0.80
CA VAL A 120 2.73 2.58 1.23
C VAL A 120 2.04 1.84 0.09
N CYS A 121 1.14 0.91 0.41
CA CYS A 121 0.20 0.34 -0.56
C CYS A 121 -1.15 -0.02 0.06
N ILE A 122 -2.18 -0.03 -0.78
CA ILE A 122 -3.44 -0.72 -0.50
C ILE A 122 -3.29 -2.18 -0.92
N PHE A 123 -3.84 -3.12 -0.15
CA PHE A 123 -3.91 -4.55 -0.46
C PHE A 123 -5.34 -5.07 -0.25
N SER A 124 -5.94 -5.65 -1.28
CA SER A 124 -7.22 -6.37 -1.20
C SER A 124 -7.02 -7.89 -1.18
N ALA A 125 -7.57 -8.57 -0.18
CA ALA A 125 -7.53 -10.03 -0.06
C ALA A 125 -8.30 -10.76 -1.17
N LYS A 126 -9.31 -10.12 -1.76
CA LYS A 126 -10.11 -10.65 -2.88
C LYS A 126 -9.26 -11.07 -4.09
N ASP A 127 -8.20 -10.34 -4.41
CA ASP A 127 -7.30 -10.60 -5.55
C ASP A 127 -5.80 -10.69 -5.17
N GLY A 128 -5.49 -10.59 -3.87
CA GLY A 128 -4.18 -10.83 -3.28
C GLY A 128 -3.10 -9.93 -3.89
N ALA A 129 -2.01 -10.54 -4.38
CA ALA A 129 -0.92 -9.80 -5.02
C ALA A 129 -1.36 -8.94 -6.23
N LYS A 130 -2.48 -9.26 -6.88
CA LYS A 130 -3.07 -8.45 -7.97
C LYS A 130 -4.06 -7.39 -7.48
N GLY A 131 -4.51 -7.49 -6.24
CA GLY A 131 -5.28 -6.47 -5.52
C GLY A 131 -4.40 -5.45 -4.78
N ARG A 132 -3.09 -5.42 -5.07
CA ARG A 132 -2.13 -4.49 -4.45
C ARG A 132 -1.93 -3.25 -5.32
N TYR A 133 -2.14 -2.06 -4.76
CA TYR A 133 -1.76 -0.78 -5.37
C TYR A 133 -0.67 -0.12 -4.52
N THR A 134 0.55 -0.01 -5.03
CA THR A 134 1.63 0.73 -4.37
C THR A 134 1.57 2.19 -4.78
N PHE A 135 1.54 3.09 -3.80
CA PHE A 135 1.46 4.52 -4.08
C PHE A 135 2.75 5.03 -4.74
N PRO A 136 2.64 5.96 -5.70
CA PRO A 136 3.79 6.72 -6.19
C PRO A 136 4.37 7.61 -5.09
N ALA A 137 5.60 8.09 -5.31
CA ALA A 137 6.24 9.05 -4.43
C ALA A 137 5.61 10.44 -4.60
N VAL A 138 4.68 10.77 -3.71
CA VAL A 138 3.85 11.98 -3.78
C VAL A 138 3.73 12.58 -2.39
N GLU A 139 3.95 13.88 -2.28
CA GLU A 139 3.72 14.66 -1.06
C GLU A 139 2.21 14.95 -0.92
N VAL A 140 1.66 14.69 0.27
CA VAL A 140 0.27 14.98 0.65
C VAL A 140 0.20 15.89 1.86
N SER A 141 -0.85 16.70 1.93
CA SER A 141 -1.12 17.58 3.07
C SER A 141 -1.93 16.88 4.16
N ALA A 142 -1.84 17.39 5.39
CA ALA A 142 -2.78 17.00 6.44
C ALA A 142 -4.20 17.46 6.06
N GLY A 143 -5.19 16.57 6.16
CA GLY A 143 -6.56 16.79 5.71
C GLY A 143 -6.84 16.40 4.26
N GLU A 144 -5.85 15.88 3.53
CA GLU A 144 -6.00 15.50 2.12
C GLU A 144 -6.69 14.13 1.97
N TYR A 145 -7.62 14.06 1.03
CA TYR A 145 -8.23 12.81 0.56
C TYR A 145 -7.52 12.32 -0.70
N ILE A 146 -7.23 11.02 -0.74
CA ILE A 146 -6.61 10.33 -1.86
C ILE A 146 -7.54 9.22 -2.33
N VAL A 147 -8.06 9.34 -3.54
CA VAL A 147 -9.01 8.38 -4.15
C VAL A 147 -8.23 7.49 -5.11
N VAL A 148 -8.14 6.20 -4.79
CA VAL A 148 -7.49 5.20 -5.66
C VAL A 148 -8.57 4.44 -6.42
N HIS A 149 -8.71 4.73 -7.71
CA HIS A 149 -9.61 4.06 -8.64
C HIS A 149 -9.01 2.73 -9.08
N PHE A 150 -9.60 1.62 -8.62
CA PHE A 150 -9.14 0.26 -8.91
C PHE A 150 -9.59 -0.24 -10.29
N ARG A 151 -10.47 0.48 -10.99
CA ARG A 151 -10.87 0.18 -12.36
C ARG A 151 -10.93 1.46 -13.19
N ASN A 152 -10.42 1.37 -14.41
CA ASN A 152 -10.46 2.40 -15.43
C ASN A 152 -11.21 1.86 -16.66
N THR A 153 -12.23 2.61 -17.11
CA THR A 153 -12.92 2.38 -18.40
C THR A 153 -13.21 3.69 -19.15
N GLU A 154 -12.61 4.81 -18.74
CA GLU A 154 -12.96 6.15 -19.21
C GLU A 154 -11.77 6.84 -19.92
N ALA A 155 -12.07 7.92 -20.64
CA ALA A 155 -11.06 8.81 -21.21
C ALA A 155 -10.70 9.93 -20.23
N ASP A 156 -9.64 10.68 -20.53
CA ASP A 156 -9.25 11.92 -19.84
C ASP A 156 -9.02 11.79 -18.31
N ILE A 157 -8.66 10.59 -17.85
CA ILE A 157 -8.15 10.35 -16.49
C ILE A 157 -6.68 10.76 -16.39
N VAL A 158 -6.26 11.22 -15.22
CA VAL A 158 -4.85 11.58 -14.94
C VAL A 158 -4.48 11.13 -13.53
N ASN A 159 -3.29 10.54 -13.38
CA ASN A 159 -2.70 10.30 -12.05
C ASN A 159 -2.17 11.62 -11.49
N GLU A 160 -2.80 12.12 -10.43
CA GLU A 160 -2.49 13.42 -9.84
C GLU A 160 -1.30 13.30 -8.86
N THR A 161 -0.10 13.26 -9.41
CA THR A 161 1.15 13.15 -8.62
C THR A 161 1.76 14.51 -8.24
N GLY A 162 1.20 15.61 -8.74
CA GLY A 162 1.66 16.98 -8.50
C GLY A 162 0.81 17.75 -7.48
N ALA A 163 0.90 19.08 -7.54
CA ALA A 163 0.11 20.00 -6.71
C ALA A 163 -1.25 20.39 -7.33
N GLU A 164 -1.48 20.08 -8.61
CA GLU A 164 -2.76 20.31 -9.28
C GLU A 164 -3.65 19.06 -9.11
N LEU A 165 -4.74 19.22 -8.34
CA LEU A 165 -5.68 18.15 -7.96
C LEU A 165 -7.06 18.34 -8.61
N ASN A 166 -7.09 18.74 -9.89
CA ASN A 166 -8.30 18.89 -10.71
C ASN A 166 -7.96 18.59 -12.19
N LEU A 167 -7.09 17.60 -12.42
CA LEU A 167 -6.62 17.18 -13.74
C LEU A 167 -7.40 15.97 -14.27
N SER A 168 -7.94 15.13 -13.38
CA SER A 168 -8.70 13.94 -13.77
C SER A 168 -10.16 14.25 -14.13
N GLY A 169 -10.62 13.76 -15.28
CA GLY A 169 -12.00 13.92 -15.77
C GLY A 169 -12.94 12.73 -15.53
N GLY A 170 -12.45 11.60 -15.00
CA GLY A 170 -13.24 10.37 -14.80
C GLY A 170 -14.32 10.50 -13.73
N ALA A 171 -15.31 9.60 -13.73
CA ALA A 171 -16.31 9.56 -12.67
C ALA A 171 -15.67 9.33 -11.30
N TYR A 172 -16.22 10.01 -10.29
CA TYR A 172 -15.66 10.07 -8.94
C TYR A 172 -14.31 10.81 -8.82
N SER A 173 -13.81 11.45 -9.89
CA SER A 173 -12.77 12.49 -9.73
C SER A 173 -13.34 13.70 -8.98
N SER A 174 -12.51 14.40 -8.20
CA SER A 174 -12.94 15.59 -7.45
C SER A 174 -11.80 16.62 -7.33
N SER A 175 -11.92 17.61 -6.44
CA SER A 175 -10.81 18.50 -6.07
C SER A 175 -9.88 17.86 -5.03
N SER A 176 -9.62 16.57 -5.17
CA SER A 176 -8.91 15.67 -4.26
C SER A 176 -7.95 14.81 -5.07
N ARG A 177 -6.91 14.24 -4.48
CA ARG A 177 -5.91 13.51 -5.25
C ARG A 177 -6.47 12.24 -5.89
N ASP A 178 -6.66 12.27 -7.20
CA ASP A 178 -7.11 11.13 -7.98
C ASP A 178 -5.95 10.28 -8.51
N LEU A 179 -5.97 8.99 -8.19
CA LEU A 179 -4.97 7.99 -8.60
C LEU A 179 -5.64 6.80 -9.27
N TRP A 180 -5.08 6.31 -10.37
CA TRP A 180 -5.73 5.37 -11.28
C TRP A 180 -4.90 4.12 -11.49
N LEU A 181 -5.50 2.96 -11.23
CA LEU A 181 -4.95 1.65 -11.57
C LEU A 181 -5.17 1.36 -13.06
N GLU A 182 -4.12 0.98 -13.79
CA GLU A 182 -4.21 0.53 -15.19
C GLU A 182 -4.87 -0.85 -15.28
N ASN A 183 -6.19 -0.89 -15.09
CA ASN A 183 -6.94 -2.13 -14.96
C ASN A 183 -8.42 -1.98 -15.35
N THR A 184 -8.98 -2.95 -16.06
CA THR A 184 -10.38 -3.00 -16.50
C THR A 184 -11.24 -4.04 -15.76
N GLY A 185 -10.63 -4.93 -14.96
CA GLY A 185 -11.32 -6.01 -14.24
C GLY A 185 -11.66 -5.69 -12.79
N ALA A 186 -12.46 -6.53 -12.13
CA ALA A 186 -12.73 -6.41 -10.70
C ALA A 186 -11.51 -6.77 -9.84
N ARG A 187 -11.20 -5.94 -8.85
CA ARG A 187 -10.11 -6.15 -7.88
C ARG A 187 -10.60 -6.18 -6.45
N ILE A 188 -11.62 -5.37 -6.13
CA ILE A 188 -12.25 -5.31 -4.82
C ILE A 188 -13.37 -6.36 -4.73
N GLY A 189 -13.63 -6.86 -3.53
CA GLY A 189 -14.71 -7.82 -3.29
C GLY A 189 -16.09 -7.17 -3.31
N ASP A 190 -16.89 -7.44 -4.36
CA ASP A 190 -18.30 -7.02 -4.51
C ASP A 190 -19.15 -7.08 -3.23
N LYS A 191 -18.95 -8.11 -2.42
CA LYS A 191 -19.81 -8.53 -1.29
C LYS A 191 -19.03 -8.79 0.00
N THR A 192 -17.74 -9.09 -0.12
CA THR A 192 -16.88 -9.50 0.99
C THR A 192 -15.44 -9.26 0.60
N ASP A 193 -14.71 -8.52 1.43
CA ASP A 193 -13.28 -8.30 1.27
C ASP A 193 -12.63 -7.97 2.62
N VAL A 194 -11.31 -8.08 2.64
CA VAL A 194 -10.46 -7.49 3.68
C VAL A 194 -9.42 -6.65 2.96
N ILE A 195 -9.47 -5.34 3.19
CA ILE A 195 -8.58 -4.37 2.60
C ILE A 195 -7.66 -3.82 3.69
N LEU A 196 -6.36 -3.89 3.46
CA LEU A 196 -5.34 -3.30 4.31
C LEU A 196 -4.72 -2.10 3.63
N LEU A 197 -4.37 -1.11 4.43
CA LEU A 197 -3.32 -0.15 4.11
C LEU A 197 -2.05 -0.61 4.82
N GLU A 198 -0.95 -0.82 4.10
CA GLU A 198 0.28 -1.40 4.66
C GLU A 198 1.56 -0.78 4.08
N LYS A 199 2.67 -0.86 4.83
CA LYS A 199 4.01 -0.53 4.33
C LYS A 199 4.53 -1.65 3.43
N THR A 200 5.21 -1.30 2.35
CA THR A 200 5.76 -2.28 1.37
C THR A 200 7.09 -2.90 1.80
N ALA A 201 7.80 -2.28 2.75
CA ALA A 201 9.11 -2.74 3.20
C ALA A 201 9.05 -4.02 4.05
N ASP A 202 8.06 -4.11 4.94
CA ASP A 202 7.91 -5.14 5.99
C ASP A 202 6.49 -5.74 6.08
N GLY A 203 5.49 -5.11 5.44
CA GLY A 203 4.09 -5.52 5.56
C GLY A 203 3.43 -5.05 6.86
N GLU A 204 3.99 -4.05 7.55
CA GLU A 204 3.35 -3.38 8.70
C GLU A 204 1.99 -2.82 8.28
N VAL A 205 0.93 -3.19 8.99
CA VAL A 205 -0.43 -2.70 8.73
C VAL A 205 -0.58 -1.31 9.35
N ILE A 206 -1.06 -0.36 8.57
CA ILE A 206 -1.33 1.04 8.95
C ILE A 206 -2.80 1.20 9.35
N ASP A 207 -3.72 0.63 8.56
CA ASP A 207 -5.16 0.61 8.84
C ASP A 207 -5.84 -0.54 8.08
N ALA A 208 -7.08 -0.88 8.44
CA ALA A 208 -7.83 -1.97 7.85
C ALA A 208 -9.33 -1.70 7.73
N VAL A 209 -9.96 -2.35 6.75
CA VAL A 209 -11.41 -2.56 6.71
C VAL A 209 -11.71 -4.00 6.32
N ALA A 210 -12.59 -4.65 7.09
CA ALA A 210 -13.16 -5.95 6.76
C ALA A 210 -14.68 -5.81 6.63
N PHE A 211 -15.27 -6.34 5.56
CA PHE A 211 -16.72 -6.34 5.37
C PHE A 211 -17.21 -7.65 4.74
N ALA A 212 -18.44 -8.04 5.05
CA ALA A 212 -19.07 -9.25 4.55
C ALA A 212 -20.61 -9.12 4.48
N GLU A 213 -21.26 -9.83 3.55
CA GLU A 213 -22.71 -10.00 3.58
C GLU A 213 -23.14 -10.78 4.82
N SER A 214 -24.21 -10.34 5.49
CA SER A 214 -24.67 -10.93 6.75
C SER A 214 -25.13 -12.39 6.62
N SER A 215 -25.34 -12.87 5.39
CA SER A 215 -25.73 -14.25 5.08
C SER A 215 -24.55 -15.24 5.06
N LEU A 216 -23.31 -14.77 5.20
CA LEU A 216 -22.13 -15.64 5.23
C LEU A 216 -21.84 -16.11 6.66
N GLU A 217 -21.72 -17.43 6.84
CA GLU A 217 -21.40 -18.04 8.14
C GLU A 217 -19.88 -18.07 8.42
N ASP A 218 -19.05 -18.07 7.37
CA ASP A 218 -17.59 -18.05 7.44
C ASP A 218 -16.96 -17.39 6.19
N TRP A 219 -15.67 -17.09 6.24
CA TRP A 219 -14.91 -16.46 5.16
C TRP A 219 -14.90 -17.35 3.89
N PRO A 220 -15.21 -16.81 2.69
CA PRO A 220 -15.24 -17.62 1.46
C PRO A 220 -13.89 -18.19 1.01
N LYS A 221 -12.78 -17.72 1.59
CA LYS A 221 -11.39 -18.16 1.34
C LYS A 221 -10.54 -17.83 2.56
N GLU A 222 -9.56 -18.68 2.88
CA GLU A 222 -8.66 -18.48 4.03
C GLU A 222 -7.88 -17.15 3.97
N ILE A 223 -7.51 -16.68 2.76
CA ILE A 223 -6.79 -15.41 2.58
C ILE A 223 -7.49 -14.20 3.20
N TYR A 224 -8.83 -14.16 3.26
CA TYR A 224 -9.54 -13.05 3.94
C TYR A 224 -9.25 -13.07 5.44
N LYS A 225 -9.35 -14.25 6.05
CA LYS A 225 -9.07 -14.47 7.47
C LYS A 225 -7.59 -14.23 7.80
N GLU A 226 -6.67 -14.79 7.05
CA GLU A 226 -5.21 -14.57 7.19
C GLU A 226 -4.87 -13.07 7.07
N THR A 227 -5.52 -12.35 6.14
CA THR A 227 -5.32 -10.91 5.97
C THR A 227 -5.86 -10.14 7.17
N LEU A 228 -7.03 -10.50 7.70
CA LEU A 228 -7.62 -9.85 8.87
C LEU A 228 -6.81 -10.14 10.15
N GLU A 229 -6.26 -11.34 10.31
CA GLU A 229 -5.36 -11.70 11.40
C GLU A 229 -4.11 -10.82 11.45
N ARG A 230 -3.63 -10.28 10.32
CA ARG A 230 -2.55 -9.28 10.29
C ARG A 230 -2.97 -7.96 10.95
N ALA A 231 -4.18 -7.47 10.67
CA ALA A 231 -4.71 -6.26 11.29
C ALA A 231 -5.02 -6.46 12.78
N VAL A 232 -5.56 -7.62 13.17
CA VAL A 232 -5.78 -7.99 14.58
C VAL A 232 -4.45 -8.06 15.34
N LYS A 233 -3.41 -8.67 14.76
CA LYS A 233 -2.06 -8.74 15.35
C LYS A 233 -1.42 -7.34 15.51
N ALA A 234 -1.75 -6.39 14.63
CA ALA A 234 -1.34 -4.99 14.74
C ALA A 234 -2.18 -4.17 15.74
N GLY A 235 -3.26 -4.74 16.31
CA GLY A 235 -4.19 -4.03 17.19
C GLY A 235 -5.13 -3.06 16.46
N LEU A 236 -5.25 -3.18 15.13
CA LEU A 236 -6.01 -2.28 14.26
C LEU A 236 -7.42 -2.78 13.92
N TRP A 237 -7.76 -4.02 14.33
CA TRP A 237 -9.10 -4.60 14.18
C TRP A 237 -9.41 -5.55 15.35
N PRO A 238 -10.66 -5.65 15.85
CA PRO A 238 -10.96 -6.37 17.10
C PRO A 238 -10.88 -7.91 17.06
N GLY A 239 -11.07 -8.54 15.90
CA GLY A 239 -11.07 -10.00 15.76
C GLY A 239 -11.06 -10.48 14.30
N SER A 240 -10.74 -11.75 14.06
CA SER A 240 -10.59 -12.31 12.71
C SER A 240 -11.77 -13.16 12.23
N SER A 241 -12.85 -13.27 13.02
CA SER A 241 -14.07 -13.95 12.57
C SER A 241 -14.79 -13.11 11.51
N ILE A 242 -15.56 -13.75 10.62
CA ILE A 242 -16.48 -13.02 9.73
C ILE A 242 -17.51 -12.19 10.52
N LYS A 243 -17.81 -12.56 11.77
CA LYS A 243 -18.68 -11.81 12.69
C LYS A 243 -18.05 -10.52 13.23
N ASP A 244 -16.74 -10.36 13.02
CA ASP A 244 -15.97 -9.16 13.33
C ASP A 244 -15.82 -8.24 12.11
N ALA A 245 -16.38 -8.63 10.95
CA ALA A 245 -16.45 -7.79 9.76
C ALA A 245 -17.69 -6.87 9.79
N ALA A 246 -17.59 -5.71 9.13
CA ALA A 246 -18.70 -4.80 8.89
C ALA A 246 -19.77 -5.44 7.98
N ILE A 247 -21.03 -5.08 8.19
CA ILE A 247 -22.15 -5.63 7.40
C ILE A 247 -22.19 -4.95 6.03
N GLY A 248 -21.75 -5.66 4.99
CA GLY A 248 -21.71 -5.24 3.59
C GLY A 248 -23.03 -5.39 2.82
N ASP A 249 -24.15 -5.60 3.52
CA ASP A 249 -25.45 -5.77 2.91
C ASP A 249 -25.86 -4.55 2.06
N LYS A 250 -26.45 -4.80 0.89
CA LYS A 250 -26.89 -3.76 -0.09
C LYS A 250 -25.76 -2.99 -0.78
N LEU A 251 -24.48 -3.35 -0.60
CA LEU A 251 -23.37 -2.83 -1.42
C LEU A 251 -23.72 -2.91 -2.92
N SER A 252 -23.58 -1.80 -3.63
CA SER A 252 -24.05 -1.64 -5.01
C SER A 252 -23.21 -0.60 -5.75
N ALA A 253 -23.37 -0.48 -7.07
CA ALA A 253 -22.75 0.63 -7.82
C ALA A 253 -23.31 2.03 -7.45
N THR A 254 -24.18 2.10 -6.45
CA THR A 254 -24.72 3.36 -5.88
C THR A 254 -24.60 3.42 -4.36
N ARG A 255 -23.94 2.44 -3.73
CA ARG A 255 -23.80 2.33 -2.27
C ARG A 255 -22.42 1.76 -1.95
N THR A 256 -21.60 2.60 -1.35
CA THR A 256 -20.26 2.31 -0.81
C THR A 256 -20.36 1.74 0.60
N ILE A 257 -19.23 1.31 1.17
CA ILE A 257 -19.07 1.21 2.62
C ILE A 257 -18.13 2.32 3.08
N SER A 258 -18.50 3.03 4.15
CA SER A 258 -17.81 4.23 4.62
C SER A 258 -17.60 4.22 6.13
N ARG A 259 -16.48 4.78 6.57
CA ARG A 259 -16.11 4.93 7.97
C ARG A 259 -16.77 6.19 8.55
N GLN A 260 -17.70 6.03 9.48
CA GLN A 260 -18.51 7.15 9.97
C GLN A 260 -17.78 8.04 10.99
N ASN A 261 -16.67 7.57 11.57
CA ASN A 261 -15.81 8.33 12.48
C ASN A 261 -14.33 8.06 12.21
N ASN A 262 -13.48 9.07 12.31
CA ASN A 262 -12.01 8.96 12.15
C ASN A 262 -11.31 8.33 13.38
N SER A 263 -12.00 7.47 14.13
CA SER A 263 -11.47 6.74 15.29
C SER A 263 -10.57 5.60 14.87
N VAL A 264 -9.43 5.44 15.55
CA VAL A 264 -8.47 4.32 15.38
C VAL A 264 -8.32 3.62 16.74
N PRO A 265 -8.38 2.27 16.82
CA PRO A 265 -8.62 1.33 15.72
C PRO A 265 -10.02 1.48 15.11
N ALA A 266 -10.20 0.94 13.91
CA ALA A 266 -11.52 0.72 13.33
C ALA A 266 -12.15 -0.55 13.91
N ASP A 267 -13.47 -0.62 13.85
CA ASP A 267 -14.23 -1.85 14.04
C ASP A 267 -15.41 -1.93 13.07
N LYS A 268 -16.12 -3.05 13.08
CA LYS A 268 -17.27 -3.30 12.21
C LYS A 268 -18.43 -2.30 12.36
N ASP A 269 -18.58 -1.67 13.52
CA ASP A 269 -19.69 -0.76 13.83
C ASP A 269 -19.34 0.68 13.39
N THR A 270 -18.05 1.00 13.22
CA THR A 270 -17.58 2.24 12.59
C THR A 270 -17.77 2.30 11.06
N TRP A 271 -17.96 1.15 10.39
CA TRP A 271 -18.05 1.04 8.92
C TRP A 271 -19.47 0.68 8.47
N LEU A 272 -20.16 1.61 7.82
CA LEU A 272 -21.57 1.44 7.40
C LEU A 272 -21.75 1.58 5.89
N VAL A 273 -22.67 0.79 5.32
CA VAL A 273 -23.05 0.89 3.90
C VAL A 273 -23.89 2.13 3.68
N THR A 274 -23.46 2.99 2.76
CA THR A 274 -24.08 4.31 2.52
C THR A 274 -25.41 4.23 1.80
N GLY A 275 -26.13 5.36 1.84
CA GLY A 275 -27.36 5.63 1.10
C GLY A 275 -27.18 5.56 -0.42
N THR A 276 -28.30 5.42 -1.13
CA THR A 276 -28.28 5.34 -2.61
C THR A 276 -27.81 6.67 -3.20
N ASN A 277 -26.73 6.64 -3.97
CA ASN A 277 -26.03 7.77 -4.58
C ASN A 277 -25.49 8.80 -3.57
N THR A 278 -24.95 8.32 -2.44
CA THR A 278 -24.30 9.17 -1.43
C THR A 278 -22.83 8.79 -1.21
N ALA A 279 -22.16 8.32 -2.26
CA ALA A 279 -20.70 8.18 -2.25
C ALA A 279 -20.05 9.57 -2.18
N SER A 280 -18.93 9.67 -1.47
CA SER A 280 -18.28 10.93 -1.06
C SER A 280 -16.79 11.02 -1.45
N PRO A 281 -16.35 10.51 -2.63
CA PRO A 281 -14.94 10.50 -3.00
C PRO A 281 -14.35 11.93 -3.01
N GLY A 282 -13.23 12.08 -2.31
CA GLY A 282 -12.51 13.34 -2.12
C GLY A 282 -13.06 14.23 -1.01
N MET A 283 -14.04 13.76 -0.23
CA MET A 283 -14.82 14.59 0.70
C MET A 283 -15.09 13.85 2.03
N PRO A 284 -15.54 14.57 3.08
CA PRO A 284 -16.06 13.94 4.27
C PRO A 284 -17.19 12.94 3.97
N ASN A 285 -17.11 11.78 4.63
CA ASN A 285 -18.06 10.68 4.45
C ASN A 285 -19.52 11.09 4.69
N SER A 286 -20.42 10.52 3.88
CA SER A 286 -21.86 10.75 4.01
C SER A 286 -22.45 10.13 5.27
N ASP A 287 -23.13 10.93 6.09
CA ASP A 287 -23.96 10.50 7.24
C ASP A 287 -25.24 9.71 6.83
N LYS A 288 -25.52 9.58 5.52
CA LYS A 288 -26.71 8.89 4.99
C LYS A 288 -26.41 7.40 4.75
N ILE A 289 -27.24 6.54 5.35
CA ILE A 289 -27.16 5.07 5.37
C ILE A 289 -28.46 4.47 4.77
#